data_AF-A0A834E316-F1
#
_entry.id   AF-A0A834E316-F1
#
_cell.length_a   1.000
_cell.length_b   1.000
_cell.length_c   1.000
_cell.angle_alpha   90.00
_cell.angle_beta   90.00
_cell.angle_gamma   90.00
#
_symmetry.space_group_name_H-M   'P 1'
#
loop_
_entity.id
_entity.type
_entity.pdbx_description
1 polymer ?
#
loop_
_entity_poly.entity_id
_entity_poly.type
_entity_poly.pdbx_seq_one_letter_code
_entity_poly.pdbx_strand_id
1 'polypeptide(L)'
;MPAVSKGDGMRGLAVFISDIRNCKSKEAEIKRINKELANIRSKFKGDKALDGYSKKKYVCKLLFIFLLGHDIDFGHMEAVNLLSSNRYTEKQIGYLFISVLVNSNSELIRLINNAIKNDLASRNPTFMGLALHCVANVGSREMAEAFAGEIPKILVAGDTMDSAKQSAALCLLRLYRTSPHLVPTGDWASRVVHLLNDQHLGVVTAATSLITTLAQKNPEEFKTSVSLAVSRLSRIVTSASTDLQDYTYYFVPAPWLSVKLLRLLQCYPPPGMAERRPCGRLASALGPGLAPGLSKSPARGWPQPCGSSATRPCVWAFPEQLVESPRCGCRLEPALLSCGFRPVQVAETLLK
;
A
#
# COMPACT_ATOMS: atom_id res chain seq x y z
N MET A 1 0.47 -10.65 -13.60
CA MET A 1 0.37 -11.87 -12.76
C MET A 1 0.54 -13.07 -13.67
N PRO A 2 1.38 -14.06 -13.35
CA PRO A 2 1.42 -15.28 -14.16
C PRO A 2 0.08 -16.00 -14.04
N ALA A 3 -0.46 -16.43 -15.17
CA ALA A 3 -1.70 -17.18 -15.24
C ALA A 3 -1.59 -18.46 -14.41
N VAL A 4 -2.56 -18.70 -13.51
CA VAL A 4 -2.68 -19.97 -12.80
C VAL A 4 -2.93 -21.04 -13.85
N SER A 5 -1.97 -21.92 -14.07
CA SER A 5 -2.09 -23.03 -15.01
C SER A 5 -3.27 -23.92 -14.59
N LYS A 6 -4.07 -24.36 -15.57
CA LYS A 6 -5.31 -25.15 -15.39
C LYS A 6 -5.16 -26.48 -14.62
N GLY A 7 -3.97 -26.84 -14.15
CA GLY A 7 -3.69 -28.05 -13.37
C GLY A 7 -3.21 -27.82 -11.92
N ASP A 8 -2.98 -26.58 -11.48
CA ASP A 8 -2.32 -26.27 -10.19
C ASP A 8 -3.31 -25.86 -9.07
N GLY A 9 -4.60 -26.01 -9.33
CA GLY A 9 -5.68 -25.65 -8.40
C GLY A 9 -5.83 -26.65 -7.25
N MET A 10 -6.15 -26.15 -6.05
CA MET A 10 -6.49 -26.99 -4.89
C MET A 10 -7.90 -27.59 -5.04
N ARG A 11 -8.06 -28.66 -5.81
CA ARG A 11 -9.37 -29.30 -6.08
C ARG A 11 -10.17 -29.58 -4.80
N GLY A 12 -9.52 -30.08 -3.76
CA GLY A 12 -10.18 -30.37 -2.48
C GLY A 12 -10.71 -29.13 -1.75
N LEU A 13 -10.13 -27.94 -1.97
CA LEU A 13 -10.66 -26.66 -1.48
C LEU A 13 -11.90 -26.25 -2.30
N ALA A 14 -11.82 -26.34 -3.62
CA ALA A 14 -12.94 -25.98 -4.51
C ALA A 14 -14.18 -26.83 -4.23
N VAL A 15 -14.01 -28.15 -4.02
CA VAL A 15 -15.10 -29.05 -3.63
C VAL A 15 -15.72 -28.63 -2.31
N PHE A 16 -14.91 -28.32 -1.29
CA PHE A 16 -15.42 -27.88 0.00
C PHE A 16 -16.24 -26.57 -0.11
N ILE A 17 -15.74 -25.59 -0.86
CA ILE A 17 -16.48 -24.34 -1.10
C ILE A 17 -17.79 -24.61 -1.84
N SER A 18 -17.78 -25.52 -2.82
CA SER A 18 -19.00 -25.92 -3.52
C SER A 18 -20.00 -26.60 -2.58
N ASP A 19 -19.55 -27.48 -1.69
CA ASP A 19 -20.41 -28.16 -0.71
C ASP A 19 -21.10 -27.14 0.21
N ILE A 20 -20.35 -26.14 0.69
CA ILE A 20 -20.89 -25.06 1.53
C ILE A 20 -21.94 -24.25 0.77
N ARG A 21 -21.64 -23.84 -0.48
CA ARG A 21 -22.60 -23.11 -1.32
C ARG A 21 -23.88 -23.89 -1.64
N ASN A 22 -23.81 -25.22 -1.62
CA ASN A 22 -24.94 -26.10 -1.88
C ASN A 22 -25.78 -26.41 -0.62
N CYS A 23 -25.38 -25.92 0.55
CA CYS A 23 -26.15 -26.08 1.77
C CYS A 23 -27.44 -25.26 1.70
N LYS A 24 -28.58 -25.89 2.00
CA LYS A 24 -29.91 -25.26 1.94
C LYS A 24 -30.34 -24.58 3.25
N SER A 25 -29.57 -24.77 4.32
CA SER A 25 -29.83 -24.17 5.64
C SER A 25 -28.54 -23.94 6.41
N LYS A 26 -28.59 -23.05 7.42
CA LYS A 26 -27.44 -22.76 8.29
C LYS A 26 -27.00 -23.99 9.07
N GLU A 27 -27.94 -24.85 9.48
CA GLU A 27 -27.63 -26.07 10.21
C GLU A 27 -26.88 -27.07 9.32
N ALA A 28 -27.23 -27.15 8.04
CA ALA A 28 -26.51 -27.99 7.07
C ALA A 28 -25.08 -27.48 6.83
N GLU A 29 -24.91 -26.16 6.73
CA GLU A 29 -23.61 -25.51 6.61
C GLU A 29 -22.73 -25.81 7.83
N ILE A 30 -23.23 -25.56 9.05
CA ILE A 30 -22.51 -25.84 10.30
C ILE A 30 -22.12 -27.33 10.39
N LYS A 31 -23.03 -28.24 10.04
CA LYS A 31 -22.72 -29.69 10.01
C LYS A 31 -21.59 -30.01 9.01
N ARG A 32 -21.61 -29.40 7.82
CA ARG A 32 -20.57 -29.61 6.80
C ARG A 32 -19.22 -29.05 7.23
N ILE A 33 -19.21 -27.89 7.90
CA ILE A 33 -18.02 -27.25 8.48
C ILE A 33 -17.43 -28.13 9.58
N ASN A 34 -18.25 -28.56 10.55
CA ASN A 34 -17.79 -29.42 11.66
C ASN A 34 -17.19 -30.74 11.15
N LYS A 35 -17.79 -31.34 10.11
CA LYS A 35 -17.24 -32.53 9.45
C LYS A 35 -15.87 -32.25 8.83
N GLU A 36 -15.68 -31.09 8.20
CA GLU A 36 -14.39 -30.73 7.63
C GLU A 36 -13.35 -30.41 8.71
N LEU A 37 -13.72 -29.69 9.76
CA LEU A 37 -12.84 -29.40 10.90
C LEU A 37 -12.34 -30.68 11.58
N ALA A 38 -13.25 -31.65 11.81
CA ALA A 38 -12.88 -32.95 12.37
C ALA A 38 -11.90 -33.71 11.46
N ASN A 39 -12.15 -33.70 10.14
CA ASN A 39 -11.24 -34.30 9.16
C ASN A 39 -9.86 -33.63 9.18
N ILE A 40 -9.79 -32.29 9.15
CA ILE A 40 -8.53 -31.56 9.18
C ILE A 40 -7.77 -31.85 10.47
N ARG A 41 -8.45 -31.84 11.63
CA ARG A 41 -7.84 -32.13 12.94
C ARG A 41 -7.27 -33.55 12.98
N SER A 42 -7.99 -34.53 12.43
CA SER A 42 -7.49 -35.91 12.29
C SER A 42 -6.26 -35.98 11.39
N LYS A 43 -6.21 -35.21 10.29
CA LYS A 43 -5.06 -35.19 9.38
C LYS A 43 -3.83 -34.51 9.98
N PHE A 44 -3.99 -33.48 10.81
CA PHE A 44 -2.87 -32.82 11.48
C PHE A 44 -2.30 -33.65 12.63
N LYS A 45 -3.14 -34.44 13.32
CA LYS A 45 -2.72 -35.32 14.42
C LYS A 45 -2.25 -36.71 13.96
N GLY A 46 -2.40 -37.06 12.69
CA GLY A 46 -2.05 -38.39 12.20
C GLY A 46 -0.54 -38.64 12.17
N ASP A 47 -0.13 -39.90 12.35
CA ASP A 47 1.29 -40.31 12.37
C ASP A 47 2.01 -40.06 11.04
N LYS A 48 1.25 -39.92 9.94
CA LYS A 48 1.82 -39.63 8.62
C LYS A 48 2.01 -38.13 8.45
N ALA A 49 3.27 -37.72 8.30
CA ALA A 49 3.62 -36.36 7.93
C ALA A 49 2.90 -35.92 6.64
N LEU A 50 2.21 -34.78 6.70
CA LEU A 50 1.54 -34.20 5.54
C LEU A 50 2.54 -33.55 4.59
N ASP A 51 2.36 -33.80 3.30
CA ASP A 51 3.08 -33.09 2.25
C ASP A 51 2.68 -31.61 2.19
N GLY A 52 3.54 -30.80 1.56
CA GLY A 52 3.34 -29.34 1.45
C GLY A 52 2.01 -28.97 0.78
N TYR A 53 1.61 -29.72 -0.25
CA TYR A 53 0.35 -29.50 -0.94
C TYR A 53 -0.87 -29.74 -0.04
N SER A 54 -0.92 -30.86 0.69
CA SER A 54 -2.05 -31.14 1.59
C SER A 54 -2.10 -30.16 2.75
N LYS A 55 -0.95 -29.81 3.33
CA LYS A 55 -0.85 -28.82 4.41
C LYS A 55 -1.40 -27.46 3.96
N LYS A 56 -0.91 -26.95 2.82
CA LYS A 56 -1.42 -25.72 2.19
C LYS A 56 -2.93 -25.76 1.98
N LYS A 57 -3.44 -26.85 1.39
CA LYS A 57 -4.87 -27.05 1.13
C LYS A 57 -5.71 -27.01 2.40
N TYR A 58 -5.27 -27.66 3.47
CA TYR A 58 -6.02 -27.69 4.73
C TYR A 58 -5.97 -26.35 5.47
N VAL A 59 -4.81 -25.66 5.48
CA VAL A 59 -4.71 -24.29 6.01
C VAL A 59 -5.62 -23.33 5.26
N CYS A 60 -5.73 -23.44 3.93
CA CYS A 60 -6.72 -22.66 3.16
C CYS A 60 -8.17 -22.94 3.56
N LYS A 61 -8.52 -24.20 3.86
CA LYS A 61 -9.87 -24.54 4.31
C LYS A 61 -10.18 -23.91 5.67
N LEU A 62 -9.21 -23.94 6.60
CA LEU A 62 -9.35 -23.28 7.89
C LEU A 62 -9.54 -21.77 7.74
N LEU A 63 -8.73 -21.13 6.88
CA LEU A 63 -8.90 -19.71 6.58
C LEU A 63 -10.28 -19.41 5.99
N PHE A 64 -10.77 -20.25 5.08
CA PHE A 64 -12.11 -20.07 4.50
C PHE A 64 -13.21 -20.18 5.57
N ILE A 65 -13.12 -21.15 6.48
CA ILE A 65 -14.06 -21.32 7.59
C ILE A 65 -14.02 -20.10 8.52
N PHE A 66 -12.83 -19.57 8.81
CA PHE A 66 -12.68 -18.34 9.58
C PHE A 66 -13.37 -17.15 8.91
N LEU A 67 -13.22 -16.99 7.60
CA LEU A 67 -13.87 -15.91 6.83
C LEU A 67 -15.40 -16.04 6.76
N LEU A 68 -15.96 -17.23 6.99
CA LEU A 68 -17.41 -17.42 7.17
C LEU A 68 -17.89 -16.98 8.56
N GLY A 69 -16.99 -16.62 9.47
CA GLY A 69 -17.30 -16.17 10.84
C GLY A 69 -17.27 -17.28 11.89
N HIS A 70 -16.65 -18.43 11.59
CA HIS A 70 -16.46 -19.51 12.56
C HIS A 70 -15.06 -19.46 13.18
N ASP A 71 -14.99 -19.59 14.50
CA ASP A 71 -13.72 -19.58 15.22
C ASP A 71 -12.84 -20.78 14.85
N ILE A 72 -11.53 -20.53 14.77
CA ILE A 72 -10.51 -21.53 14.50
C ILE A 72 -9.51 -21.53 15.66
N ASP A 73 -9.41 -22.65 16.36
CA ASP A 73 -8.59 -22.88 17.57
C ASP A 73 -7.32 -23.71 17.29
N PHE A 74 -7.09 -24.13 16.04
CA PHE A 74 -5.97 -25.00 15.65
C PHE A 74 -5.48 -24.71 14.23
N GLY A 75 -4.35 -25.30 13.82
CA GLY A 75 -3.77 -25.11 12.49
C GLY A 75 -2.71 -24.01 12.40
N HIS A 76 -2.51 -23.24 13.47
CA HIS A 76 -1.51 -22.17 13.50
C HIS A 76 -0.08 -22.69 13.30
N MET A 77 0.27 -23.82 13.91
CA MET A 77 1.61 -24.41 13.76
C MET A 77 1.85 -24.91 12.34
N GLU A 78 0.83 -25.48 11.68
CA GLU A 78 0.88 -25.89 10.28
C GLU A 78 1.08 -24.69 9.35
N ALA A 79 0.46 -23.55 9.64
CA ALA A 79 0.70 -22.31 8.92
C ALA A 79 2.13 -21.78 9.11
N VAL A 80 2.66 -21.82 10.34
CA VAL A 80 4.07 -21.48 10.62
C VAL A 80 5.04 -22.39 9.87
N ASN A 81 4.75 -23.69 9.82
CA ASN A 81 5.55 -24.65 9.05
C ASN A 81 5.56 -24.35 7.54
N LEU A 82 4.46 -23.83 6.98
CA LEU A 82 4.41 -23.40 5.57
C LEU A 82 5.33 -22.20 5.30
N LEU A 83 5.61 -21.36 6.30
CA LEU A 83 6.56 -20.24 6.16
C LEU A 83 7.99 -20.72 5.90
N SER A 84 8.34 -21.95 6.26
CA SER A 84 9.68 -22.50 5.99
C SER A 84 9.77 -23.22 4.64
N SER A 85 8.68 -23.33 3.89
CA SER A 85 8.68 -23.98 2.58
C SER A 85 9.43 -23.16 1.53
N ASN A 86 10.14 -23.80 0.61
CA ASN A 86 10.74 -23.13 -0.55
C ASN A 86 9.74 -22.89 -1.70
N ARG A 87 8.49 -23.33 -1.55
CA ARG A 87 7.44 -23.15 -2.56
C ARG A 87 6.64 -21.88 -2.28
N TYR A 88 6.62 -20.95 -3.23
CA TYR A 88 5.89 -19.69 -3.12
C TYR A 88 4.43 -19.87 -2.67
N THR A 89 3.68 -20.78 -3.32
CA THR A 89 2.26 -20.96 -3.00
C THR A 89 2.02 -21.51 -1.59
N GLU A 90 3.00 -22.21 -1.01
CA GLU A 90 2.92 -22.70 0.37
C GLU A 90 3.20 -21.57 1.36
N LYS A 91 4.33 -20.86 1.19
CA LYS A 91 4.66 -19.67 1.98
C LYS A 91 3.54 -18.63 1.95
N GLN A 92 3.00 -18.33 0.78
CA GLN A 92 1.98 -17.30 0.60
C GLN A 92 0.70 -17.62 1.39
N ILE A 93 0.28 -18.89 1.43
CA ILE A 93 -0.86 -19.32 2.25
C ILE A 93 -0.53 -19.27 3.75
N GLY A 94 0.69 -19.68 4.14
CA GLY A 94 1.14 -19.54 5.53
C GLY A 94 1.11 -18.08 5.99
N TYR A 95 1.71 -17.17 5.21
CA TYR A 95 1.76 -15.73 5.48
C TYR A 95 0.37 -15.09 5.52
N LEU A 96 -0.53 -15.51 4.63
CA LEU A 96 -1.91 -15.03 4.63
C LEU A 96 -2.65 -15.47 5.90
N PHE A 97 -2.54 -16.75 6.26
CA PHE A 97 -3.19 -17.30 7.45
C PHE A 97 -2.74 -16.56 8.71
N ILE A 98 -1.42 -16.36 8.88
CA ILE A 98 -0.92 -15.65 10.06
C ILE A 98 -1.30 -14.16 10.07
N SER A 99 -1.37 -13.52 8.90
CA SER A 99 -1.78 -12.11 8.80
C SER A 99 -3.23 -11.88 9.21
N VAL A 100 -4.07 -12.92 9.10
CA VAL A 100 -5.51 -12.83 9.40
C VAL A 100 -5.84 -13.36 10.81
N LEU A 101 -5.18 -14.44 11.26
CA LEU A 101 -5.56 -15.16 12.48
C LEU A 101 -4.57 -15.05 13.65
N VAL A 102 -3.42 -14.39 13.50
CA VAL A 102 -2.47 -14.31 14.63
C VAL A 102 -3.03 -13.43 15.73
N ASN A 103 -3.29 -14.09 16.85
CA ASN A 103 -3.49 -13.50 18.16
C ASN A 103 -2.14 -13.47 18.92
N SER A 104 -2.05 -12.69 20.00
CA SER A 104 -0.82 -12.38 20.76
C SER A 104 -0.18 -13.57 21.52
N ASN A 105 -0.21 -14.79 20.98
CA ASN A 105 0.49 -15.93 21.58
C ASN A 105 2.00 -15.83 21.34
N SER A 106 2.75 -15.67 22.43
CA SER A 106 4.18 -15.35 22.43
C SER A 106 5.06 -16.42 21.77
N GLU A 107 4.71 -17.71 21.86
CA GLU A 107 5.55 -18.79 21.32
C GLU A 107 5.54 -18.80 19.78
N LEU A 108 4.35 -18.63 19.18
CA LEU A 108 4.19 -18.59 17.73
C LEU A 108 4.81 -17.33 17.13
N ILE A 109 4.69 -16.19 17.80
CA ILE A 109 5.28 -14.92 17.34
C ILE A 109 6.80 -15.05 17.17
N ARG A 110 7.49 -15.75 18.07
CA ARG A 110 8.93 -15.98 17.96
C ARG A 110 9.28 -16.79 16.70
N LEU A 111 8.53 -17.85 16.41
CA LEU A 111 8.75 -18.68 15.22
C LEU A 111 8.45 -17.91 13.92
N ILE A 112 7.37 -17.12 13.92
CA ILE A 112 7.00 -16.24 12.81
C ILE A 112 8.11 -15.21 12.55
N ASN A 113 8.60 -14.55 13.60
CA ASN A 113 9.68 -13.57 13.47
C ASN A 113 10.96 -14.19 12.92
N ASN A 114 11.29 -15.42 13.30
CA ASN A 114 12.43 -16.14 12.73
C ASN A 114 12.23 -16.45 11.24
N ALA A 115 11.02 -16.88 10.83
CA ALA A 115 10.71 -17.12 9.42
C ALA A 115 10.78 -15.82 8.59
N ILE A 116 10.25 -14.71 9.11
CA ILE A 116 10.35 -13.38 8.49
C ILE A 116 11.80 -12.96 8.34
N LYS A 117 12.64 -13.13 9.37
CA LYS A 117 14.09 -12.83 9.30
C LYS A 117 14.77 -13.60 8.16
N ASN A 118 14.49 -14.91 8.04
CA ASN A 118 15.06 -15.74 6.98
C ASN A 118 14.63 -15.25 5.59
N ASP A 119 13.37 -14.86 5.42
CA ASP A 119 12.85 -14.38 4.14
C ASP A 119 13.34 -12.97 3.78
N LEU A 120 13.51 -12.08 4.77
CA LEU A 120 14.14 -10.77 4.57
C LEU A 120 15.63 -10.88 4.24
N ALA A 121 16.33 -11.87 4.82
CA ALA A 121 17.72 -12.16 4.49
C ALA A 121 17.87 -12.90 3.14
N SER A 122 16.78 -13.44 2.58
CA SER A 122 16.82 -14.12 1.30
C SER A 122 16.99 -13.13 0.14
N ARG A 123 17.74 -13.52 -0.89
CA ARG A 123 17.86 -12.74 -2.14
C ARG A 123 16.61 -12.86 -3.04
N ASN A 124 15.55 -13.53 -2.57
CA ASN A 124 14.33 -13.70 -3.35
C ASN A 124 13.36 -12.53 -3.07
N PRO A 125 13.16 -11.59 -4.02
CA PRO A 125 12.33 -10.41 -3.79
C PRO A 125 10.85 -10.76 -3.53
N THR A 126 10.38 -11.92 -4.01
CA THR A 126 9.02 -12.38 -3.73
C THR A 126 8.85 -12.80 -2.27
N PHE A 127 9.84 -13.51 -1.70
CA PHE A 127 9.79 -13.93 -0.29
C PHE A 127 9.99 -12.74 0.64
N MET A 128 10.92 -11.85 0.31
CA MET A 128 11.07 -10.57 1.00
C MET A 128 9.75 -9.77 0.98
N GLY A 129 9.07 -9.69 -0.17
CA GLY A 129 7.77 -9.03 -0.28
C GLY A 129 6.69 -9.64 0.62
N LEU A 130 6.60 -10.98 0.68
CA LEU A 130 5.66 -11.67 1.60
C LEU A 130 5.95 -11.34 3.07
N ALA A 131 7.23 -11.34 3.46
CA ALA A 131 7.68 -10.99 4.80
C ALA A 131 7.34 -9.53 5.16
N LEU A 132 7.65 -8.58 4.27
CA LEU A 132 7.33 -7.16 4.44
C LEU A 132 5.81 -6.92 4.57
N HIS A 133 4.99 -7.58 3.75
CA HIS A 133 3.54 -7.50 3.84
C HIS A 133 3.00 -8.08 5.14
N CYS A 134 3.56 -9.20 5.62
CA CYS A 134 3.18 -9.78 6.91
C CYS A 134 3.43 -8.80 8.06
N VAL A 135 4.62 -8.20 8.11
CA VAL A 135 4.95 -7.19 9.13
C VAL A 135 4.02 -5.97 9.03
N ALA A 136 3.69 -5.52 7.82
CA ALA A 136 2.79 -4.38 7.61
C ALA A 136 1.32 -4.69 7.98
N ASN A 137 0.83 -5.90 7.72
CA ASN A 137 -0.55 -6.28 8.01
C ASN A 137 -0.76 -6.53 9.51
N VAL A 138 0.15 -7.28 10.14
CA VAL A 138 0.06 -7.60 11.57
C VAL A 138 0.46 -6.37 12.41
N GLY A 139 1.64 -5.81 12.17
CA GLY A 139 2.12 -4.60 12.82
C GLY A 139 2.10 -4.66 14.35
N SER A 140 2.41 -5.83 14.94
CA SER A 140 2.48 -5.98 16.40
C SER A 140 3.68 -5.23 16.98
N ARG A 141 3.64 -4.97 18.29
CA ARG A 141 4.77 -4.32 18.98
C ARG A 141 6.03 -5.19 18.92
N GLU A 142 5.89 -6.50 19.10
CA GLU A 142 7.00 -7.47 19.04
C GLU A 142 7.62 -7.51 17.64
N MET A 143 6.83 -7.37 16.57
CA MET A 143 7.35 -7.24 15.21
C MET A 143 8.06 -5.90 15.00
N ALA A 144 7.52 -4.81 15.55
CA ALA A 144 8.18 -3.51 15.48
C ALA A 144 9.56 -3.57 16.17
N GLU A 145 9.64 -4.13 17.37
CA GLU A 145 10.90 -4.32 18.11
C GLU A 145 11.89 -5.21 17.33
N ALA A 146 11.39 -6.24 16.64
CA ALA A 146 12.24 -7.15 15.86
C ALA A 146 12.77 -6.55 14.55
N PHE A 147 12.02 -5.66 13.88
CA PHE A 147 12.28 -5.28 12.49
C PHE A 147 12.48 -3.77 12.26
N ALA A 148 12.16 -2.88 13.21
CA ALA A 148 12.24 -1.43 12.99
C ALA A 148 13.64 -0.93 12.58
N GLY A 149 14.71 -1.60 13.02
CA GLY A 149 16.07 -1.27 12.62
C GLY A 149 16.49 -1.84 11.25
N GLU A 150 15.83 -2.88 10.75
CA GLU A 150 16.23 -3.60 9.54
C GLU A 150 15.50 -3.09 8.29
N ILE A 151 14.21 -2.78 8.41
CA ILE A 151 13.39 -2.31 7.28
C ILE A 151 13.95 -1.03 6.61
N PRO A 152 14.42 -0.01 7.36
CA PRO A 152 15.04 1.16 6.73
C PRO A 152 16.28 0.82 5.92
N LYS A 153 17.09 -0.16 6.36
CA LYS A 153 18.30 -0.60 5.64
C LYS A 153 17.93 -1.23 4.30
N ILE A 154 16.92 -2.10 4.29
CA ILE A 154 16.38 -2.72 3.06
C ILE A 154 15.85 -1.64 2.11
N LEU A 155 15.12 -0.65 2.63
CA LEU A 155 14.56 0.43 1.82
C LEU A 155 15.61 1.26 1.07
N VAL A 156 16.76 1.51 1.71
CA VAL A 156 17.83 2.37 1.15
C VAL A 156 18.98 1.59 0.53
N ALA A 157 18.90 0.26 0.51
CA ALA A 157 19.89 -0.60 -0.12
C ALA A 157 19.80 -0.49 -1.66
N GLY A 158 20.95 -0.29 -2.31
CA GLY A 158 21.02 -0.05 -3.75
C GLY A 158 20.67 -1.26 -4.60
N ASP A 159 20.92 -2.47 -4.09
CA ASP A 159 20.66 -3.76 -4.73
C ASP A 159 19.24 -4.29 -4.50
N THR A 160 18.42 -3.59 -3.70
CA THR A 160 17.04 -4.00 -3.44
C THR A 160 16.14 -3.64 -4.62
N MET A 161 15.36 -4.63 -5.07
CA MET A 161 14.40 -4.50 -6.17
C MET A 161 13.31 -3.46 -5.85
N ASP A 162 12.82 -2.76 -6.88
CA ASP A 162 11.83 -1.68 -6.74
C ASP A 162 10.53 -2.11 -6.05
N SER A 163 10.05 -3.33 -6.32
CA SER A 163 8.87 -3.89 -5.66
C SER A 163 9.08 -4.08 -4.16
N ALA A 164 10.28 -4.51 -3.75
CA ALA A 164 10.63 -4.63 -2.34
C ALA A 164 10.78 -3.26 -1.67
N LYS A 165 11.35 -2.25 -2.36
CA LYS A 165 11.42 -0.87 -1.86
C LYS A 165 10.03 -0.28 -1.59
N GLN A 166 9.07 -0.52 -2.49
CA GLN A 166 7.68 -0.09 -2.30
C GLN A 166 7.07 -0.67 -1.02
N SER A 167 7.18 -2.00 -0.87
CA SER A 167 6.68 -2.70 0.30
C SER A 167 7.41 -2.28 1.58
N ALA A 168 8.73 -2.08 1.52
CA ALA A 168 9.55 -1.66 2.66
C ALA A 168 9.19 -0.24 3.13
N ALA A 169 8.96 0.70 2.22
CA ALA A 169 8.53 2.06 2.56
C ALA A 169 7.18 2.08 3.29
N LEU A 170 6.20 1.31 2.80
CA LEU A 170 4.88 1.23 3.43
C LEU A 170 4.90 0.39 4.72
N CYS A 171 5.74 -0.64 4.79
CA CYS A 171 5.98 -1.41 6.01
C CYS A 171 6.58 -0.50 7.09
N LEU A 172 7.61 0.28 6.77
CA LEU A 172 8.21 1.24 7.69
C LEU A 172 7.20 2.30 8.15
N LEU A 173 6.36 2.79 7.23
CA LEU A 173 5.26 3.70 7.56
C LEU A 173 4.30 3.09 8.58
N ARG A 174 3.94 1.81 8.42
CA ARG A 174 3.10 1.10 9.40
C ARG A 174 3.80 1.02 10.75
N LEU A 175 5.07 0.59 10.79
CA LEU A 175 5.84 0.47 12.03
C LEU A 175 5.96 1.83 12.74
N TYR A 176 6.22 2.90 12.00
CA TYR A 176 6.27 4.26 12.54
C TYR A 176 4.93 4.69 13.14
N ARG A 177 3.80 4.35 12.52
CA ARG A 177 2.47 4.66 13.06
C ARG A 177 2.15 3.88 14.34
N THR A 178 2.59 2.63 14.45
CA THR A 178 2.35 1.78 15.63
C THR A 178 3.31 2.12 16.78
N SER A 179 4.60 2.30 16.49
CA SER A 179 5.65 2.50 17.49
C SER A 179 6.69 3.52 17.02
N PRO A 180 6.34 4.83 17.03
CA PRO A 180 7.23 5.88 16.53
C PRO A 180 8.60 5.90 17.23
N HIS A 181 8.63 5.56 18.52
CA HIS A 181 9.85 5.54 19.34
C HIS A 181 10.88 4.48 18.90
N LEU A 182 10.45 3.43 18.19
CA LEU A 182 11.33 2.38 17.68
C LEU A 182 11.93 2.71 16.30
N VAL A 183 11.43 3.76 15.65
CA VAL A 183 11.88 4.19 14.32
C VAL A 183 12.55 5.56 14.46
N PRO A 184 13.79 5.62 14.96
CA PRO A 184 14.51 6.87 15.06
C PRO A 184 14.83 7.39 13.65
N THR A 185 14.66 8.70 13.49
CA THR A 185 15.18 9.41 12.32
C THR A 185 16.71 9.35 12.36
N GLY A 186 17.32 8.83 11.30
CA GLY A 186 18.77 8.65 11.21
C GLY A 186 19.26 8.73 9.76
N ASP A 187 20.48 8.26 9.49
CA ASP A 187 21.20 8.40 8.21
C ASP A 187 20.48 7.84 6.97
N TRP A 188 19.38 7.11 7.15
CA TRP A 188 18.53 6.64 6.06
C TRP A 188 17.54 7.71 5.56
N ALA A 189 17.25 8.77 6.33
CA ALA A 189 16.26 9.80 6.00
C ALA A 189 16.60 10.54 4.69
N SER A 190 17.86 10.98 4.55
CA SER A 190 18.36 11.65 3.34
C SER A 190 18.25 10.75 2.10
N ARG A 191 18.56 9.46 2.24
CA ARG A 191 18.41 8.47 1.17
C ARG A 191 16.95 8.19 0.81
N VAL A 192 16.05 8.17 1.80
CA VAL A 192 14.61 8.08 1.55
C VAL A 192 14.09 9.30 0.78
N VAL A 193 14.57 10.51 1.08
CA VAL A 193 14.24 11.70 0.28
C VAL A 193 14.70 11.55 -1.17
N HIS A 194 15.88 10.97 -1.41
CA HIS A 194 16.39 10.71 -2.75
C HIS A 194 15.58 9.67 -3.53
N LEU A 195 14.78 8.81 -2.87
CA LEU A 195 13.84 7.91 -3.56
C LEU A 195 12.76 8.68 -4.34
N LEU A 196 12.53 9.97 -4.06
CA LEU A 196 11.67 10.80 -4.91
C LEU A 196 12.24 10.97 -6.33
N ASN A 197 13.53 10.70 -6.53
CA ASN A 197 14.18 10.70 -7.83
C ASN A 197 14.25 9.34 -8.52
N ASP A 198 13.69 8.29 -7.93
CA ASP A 198 13.66 6.97 -8.55
C ASP A 198 12.97 7.00 -9.92
N GLN A 199 13.39 6.11 -10.82
CA GLN A 199 12.77 5.97 -12.15
C GLN A 199 11.39 5.30 -12.03
N HIS A 200 11.25 4.36 -11.10
CA HIS A 200 10.02 3.62 -10.89
C HIS A 200 9.03 4.45 -10.06
N LEU A 201 7.99 5.00 -10.72
CA LEU A 201 7.01 5.88 -10.05
C LEU A 201 6.26 5.21 -8.89
N GLY A 202 6.15 3.87 -8.87
CA GLY A 202 5.67 3.13 -7.70
C GLY A 202 6.54 3.34 -6.44
N VAL A 203 7.88 3.37 -6.58
CA VAL A 203 8.81 3.67 -5.47
C VAL A 203 8.58 5.09 -4.97
N VAL A 204 8.50 6.05 -5.90
CA VAL A 204 8.21 7.46 -5.59
C VAL A 204 6.87 7.59 -4.84
N THR A 205 5.84 6.85 -5.26
CA THR A 205 4.50 6.84 -4.63
C THR A 205 4.55 6.34 -3.19
N ALA A 206 5.27 5.26 -2.94
CA ALA A 206 5.44 4.69 -1.61
C ALA A 206 6.29 5.61 -0.71
N ALA A 207 7.44 6.09 -1.22
CA ALA A 207 8.33 7.02 -0.52
C ALA A 207 7.62 8.33 -0.15
N THR A 208 6.83 8.92 -1.07
CA THR A 208 6.05 10.13 -0.80
C THR A 208 5.09 9.93 0.39
N SER A 209 4.47 8.75 0.49
CA SER A 209 3.55 8.42 1.60
C SER A 209 4.26 8.34 2.95
N LEU A 210 5.46 7.74 2.96
CA LEU A 210 6.32 7.68 4.14
C LEU A 210 6.78 9.08 4.55
N ILE A 211 7.40 9.82 3.61
CA ILE A 211 7.93 11.17 3.86
C ILE A 211 6.83 12.11 4.36
N THR A 212 5.63 12.09 3.76
CA THR A 212 4.51 12.93 4.21
C THR A 212 4.19 12.71 5.69
N THR A 213 4.24 11.46 6.16
CA THR A 213 3.94 11.14 7.57
C THR A 213 5.10 11.50 8.51
N LEU A 214 6.35 11.32 8.06
CA LEU A 214 7.53 11.67 8.87
C LEU A 214 7.71 13.19 8.97
N ALA A 215 7.49 13.92 7.88
CA ALA A 215 7.58 15.38 7.81
C ALA A 215 6.64 16.11 8.78
N GLN A 216 5.51 15.49 9.15
CA GLN A 216 4.59 16.07 10.14
C GLN A 216 5.21 16.21 11.54
N LYS A 217 6.16 15.34 11.92
CA LYS A 217 6.87 15.44 13.21
C LYS A 217 8.27 16.01 13.06
N ASN A 218 8.92 15.80 11.92
CA ASN A 218 10.30 16.19 11.67
C ASN A 218 10.42 16.98 10.36
N PRO A 219 9.82 18.18 10.24
CA PRO A 219 9.78 18.92 8.97
C PRO A 219 11.17 19.31 8.46
N GLU A 220 12.08 19.74 9.34
CA GLU A 220 13.42 20.18 8.91
C GLU A 220 14.24 19.06 8.25
N GLU A 221 14.14 17.83 8.76
CA GLU A 221 14.85 16.67 8.22
C GLU A 221 14.43 16.35 6.77
N PHE A 222 13.14 16.52 6.46
CA PHE A 222 12.57 16.16 5.18
C PHE A 222 12.40 17.36 4.24
N LYS A 223 12.84 18.56 4.62
CA LYS A 223 12.64 19.81 3.86
C LYS A 223 13.16 19.74 2.42
N THR A 224 14.27 19.04 2.18
CA THR A 224 14.82 18.82 0.82
C THR A 224 13.84 18.11 -0.10
N SER A 225 12.89 17.34 0.44
CA SER A 225 11.85 16.67 -0.36
C SER A 225 10.95 17.64 -1.12
N VAL A 226 10.77 18.89 -0.64
CA VAL A 226 9.96 19.92 -1.31
C VAL A 226 10.49 20.20 -2.72
N SER A 227 11.78 20.50 -2.84
CA SER A 227 12.41 20.83 -4.13
C SER A 227 12.30 19.66 -5.13
N LEU A 228 12.53 18.43 -4.65
CA LEU A 228 12.42 17.22 -5.46
C LEU A 228 10.97 16.94 -5.88
N ALA A 229 10.02 17.10 -4.96
CA ALA A 229 8.60 16.90 -5.23
C ALA A 229 8.07 17.90 -6.27
N VAL A 230 8.45 19.17 -6.16
CA VAL A 230 8.11 20.20 -7.16
C VAL A 230 8.67 19.85 -8.53
N SER A 231 9.96 19.48 -8.59
CA SER A 231 10.58 19.11 -9.86
C SER A 231 9.93 17.87 -10.48
N ARG A 232 9.54 16.89 -9.67
CA ARG A 232 8.88 15.66 -10.14
C ARG A 232 7.46 15.93 -10.60
N LEU A 233 6.68 16.69 -9.84
CA LEU A 233 5.33 17.08 -10.21
C LEU A 233 5.33 17.86 -11.52
N SER A 234 6.25 18.84 -11.67
CA SER A 234 6.42 19.59 -12.92
C SER A 234 6.68 18.67 -14.10
N ARG A 235 7.59 17.68 -13.97
CA ARG A 235 7.85 16.71 -15.03
C ARG A 235 6.60 15.90 -15.39
N ILE A 236 5.89 15.38 -14.39
CA ILE A 236 4.69 14.55 -14.59
C ILE A 236 3.61 15.29 -15.36
N VAL A 237 3.31 16.54 -15.00
CA VAL A 237 2.24 17.31 -15.65
C VAL A 237 2.61 17.81 -17.05
N THR A 238 3.91 17.91 -17.37
CA THR A 238 4.39 18.25 -18.71
C THR A 238 4.70 17.04 -19.59
N SER A 239 4.67 15.82 -19.02
CA SER A 239 4.96 14.59 -19.77
C SER A 239 3.95 14.38 -20.89
N ALA A 240 4.42 13.89 -22.04
CA ALA A 240 3.52 13.38 -23.05
C ALA A 240 2.90 12.04 -22.59
N SER A 241 1.74 11.69 -23.13
CA SER A 241 1.07 10.41 -22.82
C SER A 241 1.92 9.18 -23.19
N THR A 242 2.87 9.34 -24.11
CA THR A 242 3.81 8.30 -24.53
C THR A 242 4.92 8.02 -23.51
N ASP A 243 5.23 8.97 -22.63
CA ASP A 243 6.40 8.88 -21.74
C ASP A 243 6.10 8.09 -20.46
N LEU A 244 4.82 8.00 -20.08
CA LEU A 244 4.34 7.40 -18.84
C LEU A 244 3.27 6.34 -19.10
N GLN A 245 3.44 5.47 -20.10
CA GLN A 245 2.40 4.51 -20.53
C GLN A 245 1.85 3.68 -19.37
N ASP A 246 2.71 3.10 -18.52
CA ASP A 246 2.29 2.26 -17.40
C ASP A 246 1.61 3.03 -16.25
N TYR A 247 1.79 4.35 -16.20
CA TYR A 247 1.28 5.21 -15.12
C TYR A 247 0.24 6.23 -15.61
N THR A 248 -0.12 6.20 -16.89
CA THR A 248 -1.15 7.05 -17.46
C THR A 248 -2.50 6.36 -17.28
N TYR A 249 -3.39 7.03 -16.55
CA TYR A 249 -4.73 6.53 -16.28
C TYR A 249 -5.74 7.40 -17.02
N TYR A 250 -6.42 6.83 -18.03
CA TYR A 250 -7.41 7.54 -18.86
C TYR A 250 -6.88 8.90 -19.36
N PHE A 251 -5.70 8.89 -19.99
CA PHE A 251 -5.01 10.07 -20.52
C PHE A 251 -4.53 11.10 -19.47
N VAL A 252 -4.66 10.79 -18.17
CA VAL A 252 -4.11 11.60 -17.08
C VAL A 252 -2.79 10.98 -16.61
N PRO A 253 -1.65 11.70 -16.69
CA PRO A 253 -0.36 11.16 -16.25
C PRO A 253 -0.29 11.07 -14.72
N ALA A 254 -0.11 9.85 -14.20
CA ALA A 254 0.17 9.54 -12.81
C ALA A 254 -0.71 10.29 -11.77
N PRO A 255 -2.06 10.23 -11.86
CA PRO A 255 -2.95 11.06 -11.05
C PRO A 255 -2.75 10.88 -9.54
N TRP A 256 -2.59 9.64 -9.06
CA TRP A 256 -2.40 9.36 -7.63
C TRP A 256 -1.05 9.84 -7.10
N LEU A 257 0.00 9.80 -7.92
CA LEU A 257 1.30 10.34 -7.53
C LEU A 257 1.24 11.86 -7.44
N SER A 258 0.60 12.52 -8.41
CA SER A 258 0.38 13.97 -8.39
C SER A 258 -0.35 14.42 -7.11
N VAL A 259 -1.42 13.72 -6.72
CA VAL A 259 -2.14 13.98 -5.46
C VAL A 259 -1.24 13.81 -4.24
N LYS A 260 -0.44 12.73 -4.19
CA LYS A 260 0.48 12.50 -3.06
C LYS A 260 1.58 13.55 -2.96
N LEU A 261 2.14 13.99 -4.08
CA LEU A 261 3.15 15.05 -4.12
C LEU A 261 2.56 16.38 -3.66
N LEU A 262 1.36 16.73 -4.15
CA LEU A 262 0.64 17.92 -3.68
C LEU A 262 0.35 17.85 -2.18
N ARG A 263 -0.05 16.68 -1.67
CA ARG A 263 -0.29 16.48 -0.23
C ARG A 263 0.99 16.60 0.60
N LEU A 264 2.13 16.12 0.10
CA LEU A 264 3.44 16.32 0.73
C LEU A 264 3.78 17.82 0.81
N LEU A 265 3.56 18.57 -0.28
CA LEU A 265 3.83 20.00 -0.31
C LEU A 265 2.98 20.80 0.68
N GLN A 266 1.74 20.35 0.97
CA GLN A 266 0.88 20.94 2.00
C GLN A 266 1.45 20.79 3.44
N CYS A 267 2.44 19.94 3.68
CA CYS A 267 3.11 19.84 4.97
C CYS A 267 4.09 20.99 5.25
N TYR A 268 4.39 21.82 4.25
CA TYR A 268 5.40 22.87 4.33
C TYR A 268 4.80 24.25 4.01
N PRO A 269 5.37 25.33 4.56
CA PRO A 269 5.05 26.67 4.08
C PRO A 269 5.48 26.83 2.62
N PRO A 270 4.94 27.83 1.89
CA PRO A 270 5.41 28.16 0.56
C PRO A 270 6.94 28.34 0.58
N PRO A 271 7.68 27.83 -0.42
CA PRO A 271 9.11 28.08 -0.53
C PRO A 271 9.36 29.59 -0.47
N GLY A 272 10.20 30.05 0.45
CA GLY A 272 10.43 31.48 0.70
C GLY A 272 10.93 32.22 -0.54
N MET A 273 10.74 33.54 -0.60
CA MET A 273 11.06 34.39 -1.78
C MET A 273 12.53 34.35 -2.25
N ALA A 274 13.45 33.74 -1.48
CA ALA A 274 14.83 33.47 -1.89
C ALA A 274 14.97 32.24 -2.82
N GLU A 275 13.95 31.37 -2.87
CA GLU A 275 13.86 30.18 -3.73
C GLU A 275 12.81 30.41 -4.83
N ARG A 276 13.01 31.42 -5.70
CA ARG A 276 12.06 31.72 -6.80
C ARG A 276 11.93 30.62 -7.87
N ARG A 277 12.86 29.65 -7.95
CA ARG A 277 12.85 28.62 -9.00
C ARG A 277 11.76 27.55 -8.80
N PRO A 278 11.54 26.97 -7.61
CA PRO A 278 10.44 26.02 -7.37
C PRO A 278 9.04 26.64 -7.54
N CYS A 279 8.79 27.84 -7.00
CA CYS A 279 7.49 28.51 -7.12
C CYS A 279 7.14 28.88 -8.57
N GLY A 280 8.12 29.37 -9.35
CA GLY A 280 7.93 29.65 -10.77
C GLY A 280 7.59 28.39 -11.57
N ARG A 281 8.23 27.25 -11.27
CA ARG A 281 7.92 25.96 -11.90
C ARG A 281 6.56 25.41 -11.50
N LEU A 282 6.15 25.54 -10.24
CA LEU A 282 4.80 25.14 -9.78
C LEU A 282 3.72 25.96 -10.49
N ALA A 283 3.88 27.29 -10.55
CA ALA A 283 2.96 28.17 -11.26
C ALA A 283 2.93 27.91 -12.77
N SER A 284 4.09 27.66 -13.40
CA SER A 284 4.18 27.33 -14.82
C SER A 284 3.77 25.89 -15.16
N ALA A 285 3.76 24.97 -14.19
CA ALA A 285 3.32 23.59 -14.35
C ALA A 285 1.81 23.45 -14.15
N LEU A 286 1.24 24.19 -13.19
CA LEU A 286 -0.20 24.23 -12.94
C LEU A 286 -0.95 25.17 -13.90
N GLY A 287 -0.29 26.21 -14.43
CA GLY A 287 -0.88 27.17 -15.37
C GLY A 287 -1.39 26.56 -16.69
N PRO A 288 -0.62 25.70 -17.39
CA PRO A 288 -1.07 25.03 -18.61
C PRO A 288 -2.04 23.88 -18.35
N GLY A 289 -1.94 23.19 -17.20
CA GLY A 289 -2.82 22.08 -16.83
C GLY A 289 -4.25 22.49 -16.45
N LEU A 290 -4.50 23.79 -16.29
CA LEU A 290 -5.80 24.40 -16.01
C LEU A 290 -6.40 25.15 -17.22
N ALA A 291 -5.67 25.27 -18.34
CA ALA A 291 -6.23 25.81 -19.57
C ALA A 291 -6.93 24.67 -20.33
N PRO A 292 -8.25 24.76 -20.62
CA PRO A 292 -8.89 23.76 -21.45
C PRO A 292 -8.25 23.80 -22.84
N GLY A 293 -7.74 22.65 -23.28
CA GLY A 293 -7.36 22.42 -24.67
C GLY A 293 -8.58 22.55 -25.59
N LEU A 294 -8.99 23.78 -25.87
CA LEU A 294 -9.84 24.15 -27.00
C LEU A 294 -8.98 24.22 -28.27
N SER A 295 -8.27 23.13 -28.58
CA SER A 295 -7.85 22.84 -29.95
C SER A 295 -8.55 21.57 -30.38
N LYS A 296 -9.69 21.77 -31.05
CA LYS A 296 -10.52 20.79 -31.75
C LYS A 296 -9.75 19.51 -32.14
N SER A 297 -9.83 18.49 -31.28
CA SER A 297 -9.50 17.11 -31.64
C SER A 297 -10.82 16.34 -31.57
N PRO A 298 -11.29 15.72 -32.67
CA PRO A 298 -12.61 15.10 -32.69
C PRO A 298 -12.66 13.95 -31.70
N ALA A 299 -13.70 13.96 -30.86
CA ALA A 299 -14.01 12.93 -29.90
C ALA A 299 -14.05 11.55 -30.58
N ARG A 300 -13.01 10.74 -30.37
CA ARG A 300 -13.08 9.30 -30.69
C ARG A 300 -13.67 8.57 -29.50
N GLY A 301 -14.93 8.18 -29.66
CA GLY A 301 -15.63 7.06 -29.01
C GLY A 301 -15.28 6.77 -27.56
N TRP A 302 -16.08 7.30 -26.64
CA TRP A 302 -16.11 6.88 -25.24
C TRP A 302 -17.15 5.75 -25.04
N PRO A 303 -16.77 4.58 -24.52
CA PRO A 303 -17.73 3.69 -23.86
C PRO A 303 -17.60 3.78 -22.32
N GLN A 304 -18.70 4.20 -21.67
CA GLN A 304 -19.12 3.90 -20.28
C GLN A 304 -18.32 4.41 -19.04
N PRO A 305 -18.96 4.48 -17.85
CA PRO A 305 -18.86 5.62 -16.92
C PRO A 305 -17.79 5.49 -15.82
N CYS A 306 -16.62 4.92 -16.12
CA CYS A 306 -15.46 4.98 -15.20
C CYS A 306 -14.58 6.23 -15.40
N GLY A 307 -14.72 6.91 -16.54
CA GLY A 307 -13.89 8.06 -16.92
C GLY A 307 -14.11 9.33 -16.09
N SER A 308 -15.22 9.43 -15.35
CA SER A 308 -15.54 10.60 -14.55
C SER A 308 -14.87 10.60 -13.17
N SER A 309 -14.38 9.48 -12.63
CA SER A 309 -13.87 9.40 -11.25
C SER A 309 -12.37 9.65 -11.09
N ALA A 310 -11.59 9.82 -12.16
CA ALA A 310 -10.14 10.02 -12.09
C ALA A 310 -9.61 11.36 -12.60
N THR A 311 -10.41 12.07 -13.40
CA THR A 311 -10.29 13.54 -13.53
C THR A 311 -10.82 14.23 -12.28
N ARG A 312 -11.85 13.66 -11.63
CA ARG A 312 -12.43 14.22 -10.40
C ARG A 312 -11.50 14.35 -9.18
N PRO A 313 -10.56 13.46 -8.85
CA PRO A 313 -9.71 13.62 -7.66
C PRO A 313 -8.70 14.75 -7.84
N CYS A 314 -8.26 15.04 -9.06
CA CYS A 314 -7.36 16.17 -9.33
C CYS A 314 -8.12 17.51 -9.36
N VAL A 315 -9.40 17.50 -9.79
CA VAL A 315 -10.25 18.69 -9.91
C VAL A 315 -11.04 18.99 -8.62
N TRP A 316 -11.47 17.98 -7.85
CA TRP A 316 -12.24 18.11 -6.60
C TRP A 316 -11.38 18.15 -5.33
N ALA A 317 -10.10 17.71 -5.38
CA ALA A 317 -9.17 17.98 -4.28
C ALA A 317 -8.85 19.48 -4.10
N PHE A 318 -9.30 20.34 -5.03
CA PHE A 318 -9.11 21.78 -4.96
C PHE A 318 -10.25 22.53 -4.23
N PRO A 319 -11.56 22.21 -4.40
CA PRO A 319 -12.64 22.92 -3.68
C PRO A 319 -13.25 22.18 -2.48
N GLU A 320 -13.26 20.85 -2.45
CA GLU A 320 -14.11 20.09 -1.50
C GLU A 320 -13.51 19.93 -0.08
N GLN A 321 -12.27 20.38 0.15
CA GLN A 321 -11.65 20.41 1.49
C GLN A 321 -11.62 21.80 2.14
N LEU A 322 -12.24 22.81 1.52
CA LEU A 322 -12.47 24.12 2.14
C LEU A 322 -13.76 24.17 2.97
N VAL A 323 -14.65 23.19 2.85
CA VAL A 323 -15.92 23.12 3.58
C VAL A 323 -16.17 21.68 4.01
N GLU A 324 -15.50 21.24 5.09
CA GLU A 324 -16.01 20.34 6.14
C GLU A 324 -14.90 19.61 6.92
N SER A 325 -14.66 20.06 8.15
CA SER A 325 -14.47 19.18 9.30
C SER A 325 -14.66 19.97 10.60
N PRO A 326 -15.80 19.85 11.30
CA PRO A 326 -16.03 20.50 12.58
C PRO A 326 -15.43 19.65 13.71
N ARG A 327 -14.11 19.41 13.72
CA ARG A 327 -13.42 18.73 14.86
C ARG A 327 -11.99 19.19 15.15
N CYS A 328 -11.57 20.34 14.65
CA CYS A 328 -10.34 21.00 15.11
C CYS A 328 -10.63 22.49 15.26
N GLY A 329 -10.79 22.95 16.49
CA GLY A 329 -11.08 24.34 16.85
C GLY A 329 -9.89 25.27 16.65
N CYS A 330 -9.45 25.46 15.40
CA CYS A 330 -8.48 26.48 15.04
C CYS A 330 -9.13 27.43 14.03
N ARG A 331 -9.60 28.57 14.54
CA ARG A 331 -10.17 29.67 13.76
C ARG A 331 -9.01 30.36 13.01
N LEU A 332 -8.99 30.33 11.68
CA LEU A 332 -8.03 31.09 10.88
C LEU A 332 -8.39 32.58 10.93
N GLU A 333 -7.41 33.44 11.23
CA GLU A 333 -7.52 34.89 11.13
C GLU A 333 -7.58 35.37 9.66
N PRO A 334 -8.35 36.42 9.34
CA PRO A 334 -8.61 36.87 7.97
C PRO A 334 -7.56 37.86 7.42
N ALA A 335 -6.26 37.55 7.57
CA ALA A 335 -5.19 38.43 7.07
C ALA A 335 -4.68 38.07 5.65
N LEU A 336 -5.18 37.00 5.02
CA LEU A 336 -4.69 36.52 3.70
C LEU A 336 -5.47 37.07 2.49
N LEU A 337 -6.38 38.02 2.66
CA LEU A 337 -7.20 38.56 1.57
C LEU A 337 -6.55 39.72 0.78
N SER A 338 -5.32 40.14 1.05
CA SER A 338 -4.72 41.32 0.39
C SER A 338 -3.84 41.06 -0.83
N CYS A 339 -3.65 39.80 -1.26
CA CYS A 339 -2.79 39.48 -2.43
C CYS A 339 -3.55 38.98 -3.68
N GLY A 340 -4.81 39.40 -3.86
CA GLY A 340 -5.47 39.37 -5.18
C GLY A 340 -5.79 37.99 -5.77
N PHE A 341 -5.60 36.89 -5.04
CA PHE A 341 -6.06 35.58 -5.45
C PHE A 341 -7.56 35.47 -5.13
N ARG A 342 -8.44 35.64 -6.12
CA ARG A 342 -9.88 35.31 -6.00
C ARG A 342 -10.10 33.90 -6.54
N PRO A 343 -10.33 32.88 -5.69
CA PRO A 343 -10.55 31.49 -6.15
C PRO A 343 -11.90 31.29 -6.84
N VAL A 344 -12.84 32.23 -6.67
CA VAL A 344 -14.25 32.09 -7.09
C VAL A 344 -14.44 32.25 -8.60
N GLN A 345 -13.56 33.00 -9.30
CA GLN A 345 -13.69 33.20 -10.75
C GLN A 345 -13.29 31.98 -11.59
N VAL A 346 -12.56 31.01 -11.02
CA VAL A 346 -12.16 29.77 -11.73
C VAL A 346 -13.31 28.75 -11.77
N ALA A 347 -14.25 28.83 -10.81
CA ALA A 347 -15.40 27.92 -10.74
C ALA A 347 -16.50 28.28 -11.77
N GLU A 348 -16.69 29.56 -12.08
CA GLU A 348 -17.75 29.99 -13.01
C GLU A 348 -17.44 29.70 -14.49
N THR A 349 -16.16 29.56 -14.87
CA THR A 349 -15.78 29.23 -16.25
C THR A 349 -15.86 27.73 -16.58
N LEU A 350 -16.06 26.87 -15.56
CA LEU A 350 -16.22 25.42 -15.74
C LEU A 350 -17.68 24.96 -15.68
N LEU A 351 -18.62 25.87 -15.42
CA LEU A 351 -20.07 25.61 -15.36
C LEU A 351 -20.88 26.22 -16.52
N LYS A 352 -20.20 26.75 -17.54
CA LYS A 352 -20.77 27.09 -18.86
C LYS A 352 -19.90 26.42 -19.93
#